data_AF-A0A8I0GUJ1-F1
#
_entry.id   AF-A0A8I0GUJ1-F1
#
_cell.length_a   1.000
_cell.length_b   1.000
_cell.length_c   1.000
_cell.angle_alpha   90.00
_cell.angle_beta   90.00
_cell.angle_gamma   90.00
#
_symmetry.space_group_name_H-M   'P 1'
#
loop_
_entity.id
_entity.type
_entity.pdbx_description
1 polymer ?
#
loop_
_entity_poly.entity_id
_entity_poly.type
_entity_poly.pdbx_seq_one_letter_code
_entity_poly.pdbx_strand_id
1 'polypeptide(L)'
;ASITRMTRSSVLEVMRSDYVLTAYAKGLSTTQVVIKHILKNAIIPIVTLVGLLVAELLGGSAVTEQVFNINGIGRYIVQKQLIPDIPAV
;
A
#
# COMPACT_ATOMS: atom_id res chain seq x y z
N ALA A 1 9.83 -7.82 6.72
CA ALA A 1 11.07 -7.05 7.03
C ALA A 1 11.25 -5.81 6.14
N SER A 2 11.08 -5.91 4.81
CA SER A 2 11.35 -4.81 3.87
C SER A 2 10.45 -3.58 4.05
N ILE A 3 9.14 -3.76 4.28
CA ILE A 3 8.19 -2.66 4.48
C ILE A 3 8.54 -1.88 5.75
N THR A 4 8.73 -2.55 6.88
CA THR A 4 9.12 -1.94 8.15
C THR A 4 10.42 -1.15 8.02
N ARG A 5 11.40 -1.68 7.29
CA ARG A 5 12.67 -0.98 7.00
C ARG A 5 12.43 0.27 6.16
N MET A 6 11.61 0.18 5.11
CA MET A 6 11.26 1.32 4.27
C MET A 6 10.54 2.40 5.07
N THR A 7 9.51 2.02 5.83
CA THR A 7 8.77 2.93 6.72
C THR A 7 9.70 3.65 7.68
N ARG A 8 10.61 2.91 8.34
CA ARG A 8 11.62 3.51 9.22
C ARG A 8 12.52 4.51 8.47
N SER A 9 12.99 4.14 7.28
CA SER A 9 13.86 5.00 6.47
C SER A 9 13.16 6.30 6.09
N SER A 10 11.93 6.23 5.56
CA SER A 10 11.17 7.40 5.13
C SER A 10 10.80 8.31 6.30
N VAL A 11 10.48 7.74 7.47
CA VAL A 11 10.25 8.54 8.69
C VAL A 11 11.51 9.27 9.12
N LEU A 12 12.68 8.62 9.11
CA LEU A 12 13.95 9.24 9.48
C LEU A 12 14.37 10.36 8.51
N GLU A 13 14.14 10.15 7.21
CA GLU A 13 14.39 11.15 6.17
C GLU A 13 13.54 12.41 6.39
N VAL A 14 12.23 12.22 6.57
CA VAL A 14 11.30 13.32 6.83
C VAL A 14 11.61 14.03 8.15
N MET A 15 11.95 13.29 9.21
CA MET A 15 12.27 13.87 10.51
C MET A 15 13.50 14.80 10.47
N ARG A 16 14.42 14.56 9.53
CA ARG A 16 15.63 15.37 9.31
C ARG A 16 15.40 16.57 8.37
N SER A 17 14.18 16.78 7.90
CA SER A 17 13.87 17.85 6.96
C SER A 17 13.66 19.20 7.68
N ASP A 18 14.12 20.29 7.08
CA ASP A 18 14.08 21.64 7.68
C ASP A 18 12.65 22.14 7.96
N TYR A 19 11.65 21.69 7.20
CA TYR A 19 10.25 22.05 7.45
C TYR A 19 9.71 21.46 8.76
N VAL A 20 10.25 20.33 9.21
CA VAL A 20 9.90 19.72 10.51
C VAL A 20 10.48 20.57 11.63
N LEU A 21 11.74 21.02 11.51
CA LEU A 21 12.34 21.97 12.44
C LEU A 21 11.53 23.27 12.51
N THR A 22 11.09 23.78 11.36
CA THR A 22 10.25 24.98 11.29
C THR A 22 8.90 24.77 11.97
N ALA A 23 8.31 23.58 11.86
CA ALA A 23 7.06 23.23 12.54
C ALA A 23 7.24 23.24 14.07
N TYR A 24 8.37 22.74 14.59
CA TYR A 24 8.70 22.86 16.01
C TYR A 24 8.94 24.32 16.42
N ALA A 25 9.67 25.11 15.63
CA ALA A 25 9.92 26.53 15.91
C ALA A 25 8.64 27.38 15.96
N LYS A 26 7.59 26.95 15.24
CA LYS A 26 6.24 27.57 15.30
C LYS A 26 5.46 27.24 16.58
N GLY A 27 5.99 26.41 17.47
CA GLY A 27 5.33 26.03 18.72
C GLY A 27 4.25 24.95 18.56
N LEU A 28 4.24 24.19 17.46
CA LEU A 28 3.33 23.06 17.29
C LEU A 28 3.65 21.97 18.31
N SER A 29 2.61 21.35 18.89
CA SER A 29 2.81 20.21 19.79
C SER A 29 3.44 19.03 19.05
N THR A 30 4.26 18.25 19.75
CA THR A 30 4.97 17.08 19.18
C THR A 30 4.02 16.15 18.44
N THR A 31 2.81 15.91 18.97
CA THR A 31 1.78 15.09 18.33
C THR A 31 1.31 15.66 16.99
N GLN A 32 1.11 16.99 16.90
CA GLN A 32 0.74 17.64 15.64
C GLN A 32 1.88 17.53 14.61
N VAL A 33 3.12 17.70 15.04
CA VAL A 33 4.28 17.57 14.14
C VAL A 33 4.41 16.14 13.62
N VAL A 34 4.29 15.14 14.49
CA VAL A 34 4.39 13.73 14.10
C VAL A 34 3.27 13.35 13.12
N ILE A 35 2.01 13.66 13.42
CA ILE A 35 0.88 13.20 12.61
C ILE A 35 0.77 14.00 11.30
N LYS A 36 0.84 15.34 11.36
CA LYS A 36 0.55 16.19 10.20
C LYS A 36 1.77 16.45 9.32
N HIS A 37 2.99 16.47 9.88
CA HIS A 37 4.20 16.78 9.12
C HIS A 37 5.06 15.54 8.87
N ILE A 38 5.27 14.68 9.86
CA ILE A 38 6.16 13.53 9.67
C ILE A 38 5.44 12.38 8.95
N LEU A 39 4.34 11.89 9.53
CA LEU A 39 3.64 10.70 9.04
C LEU A 39 3.03 10.94 7.65
N LYS A 40 2.40 12.10 7.45
CA LYS A 40 1.78 12.48 6.16
C LYS A 40 2.78 12.49 5.01
N ASN A 41 4.02 12.90 5.24
CA ASN A 41 5.04 12.96 4.19
C ASN A 41 5.81 11.64 4.07
N ALA A 42 6.04 10.93 5.18
CA ALA A 42 6.72 9.63 5.17
C ALA A 42 5.90 8.51 4.49
N ILE A 43 4.58 8.68 4.34
CA ILE A 43 3.71 7.65 3.74
C ILE A 43 3.75 7.62 2.20
N ILE A 44 4.22 8.67 1.54
CA ILE A 44 4.26 8.77 0.06
C ILE A 44 4.88 7.51 -0.60
N PRO A 45 6.09 7.06 -0.20
CA PRO A 45 6.66 5.83 -0.76
C PRO A 45 5.94 4.56 -0.28
N ILE A 46 5.34 4.59 0.91
CA ILE A 46 4.66 3.42 1.51
C ILE A 46 3.40 3.08 0.72
N VAL A 47 2.61 4.07 0.31
CA VAL A 47 1.40 3.85 -0.51
C VAL A 47 1.73 3.13 -1.81
N THR A 48 2.84 3.50 -2.45
CA THR A 48 3.29 2.86 -3.69
C THR A 48 3.61 1.38 -3.47
N LEU A 49 4.33 1.06 -2.38
CA LEU A 49 4.63 -0.34 -2.03
C LEU A 49 3.37 -1.13 -1.69
N VAL A 50 2.42 -0.54 -0.97
CA VAL A 50 1.15 -1.19 -0.66
C VAL A 50 0.36 -1.47 -1.93
N GLY A 51 0.33 -0.54 -2.88
CA GLY A 51 -0.31 -0.77 -4.19
C GLY A 51 0.28 -1.96 -4.93
N LEU A 52 1.62 -2.09 -4.94
CA LEU A 52 2.28 -3.24 -5.54
C LEU A 52 1.91 -4.56 -4.84
N LEU A 53 1.91 -4.58 -3.51
CA LEU A 53 1.52 -5.76 -2.74
C LEU A 53 0.08 -6.17 -3.00
N VAL A 54 -0.84 -5.21 -3.10
CA VAL A 54 -2.24 -5.49 -3.44
C VAL A 54 -2.34 -6.08 -4.84
N ALA A 55 -1.61 -5.55 -5.82
CA ALA A 55 -1.58 -6.10 -7.18
C ALA A 55 -1.03 -7.55 -7.20
N GLU A 56 0.05 -7.82 -6.46
CA GLU A 56 0.61 -9.16 -6.30
C GLU A 56 -0.38 -10.13 -5.65
N LEU A 57 -1.07 -9.68 -4.59
CA LEU A 57 -2.07 -10.49 -3.89
C LEU A 57 -3.26 -10.80 -4.80
N LEU A 58 -3.75 -9.85 -5.58
CA LEU A 58 -4.85 -10.08 -6.53
C LEU A 58 -4.45 -11.07 -7.63
N GLY A 59 -3.23 -10.95 -8.17
CA GLY A 59 -2.69 -11.89 -9.15
C GLY A 59 -2.53 -13.30 -8.58
N GLY A 60 -1.99 -13.42 -7.37
CA GLY A 60 -1.87 -14.70 -6.66
C GLY A 60 -3.20 -15.29 -6.22
N SER A 61 -4.19 -14.46 -5.87
CA SER A 61 -5.51 -14.87 -5.40
C SER A 61 -6.20 -15.78 -6.41
N ALA A 62 -6.19 -15.43 -7.69
CA ALA A 62 -6.81 -16.23 -8.75
C ALA A 62 -6.23 -17.66 -8.81
N VAL A 63 -4.93 -17.82 -8.61
CA VAL A 63 -4.27 -19.14 -8.57
C VAL A 63 -4.70 -19.91 -7.32
N THR A 64 -4.69 -19.26 -6.15
CA THR A 64 -5.13 -19.91 -4.91
C THR A 64 -6.62 -20.28 -4.94
N GLU A 65 -7.47 -19.45 -5.55
CA GLU A 65 -8.90 -19.71 -5.72
C GLU A 65 -9.14 -20.94 -6.61
N GLN A 66 -8.36 -21.12 -7.67
CA GLN A 66 -8.44 -22.32 -8.51
C GLN A 66 -7.99 -23.58 -7.77
N VAL A 67 -6.84 -23.54 -7.10
CA VAL A 67 -6.28 -24.71 -6.40
C VAL A 67 -7.20 -25.19 -5.28
N PHE A 68 -7.76 -24.27 -4.49
CA PHE A 68 -8.63 -24.60 -3.36
C PHE A 68 -10.11 -24.68 -3.74
N ASN A 69 -10.45 -24.58 -5.03
CA ASN A 69 -11.82 -24.59 -5.52
C ASN A 69 -12.74 -23.54 -4.83
N ILE A 70 -12.17 -22.41 -4.41
CA ILE A 70 -12.91 -21.30 -3.78
C ILE A 70 -13.57 -20.47 -4.89
N ASN A 71 -14.83 -20.06 -4.70
CA ASN A 71 -15.55 -19.22 -5.65
C ASN A 71 -15.23 -17.74 -5.40
N GLY A 72 -14.14 -17.28 -6.00
CA GLY A 72 -13.72 -15.88 -5.96
C GLY A 72 -13.78 -15.18 -7.32
N ILE A 73 -13.58 -13.85 -7.28
CA ILE A 73 -13.64 -12.98 -8.46
C ILE A 73 -12.47 -13.29 -9.42
N GLY A 74 -11.29 -13.63 -8.89
CA GLY A 74 -10.11 -13.93 -9.70
C GLY A 74 -10.31 -15.18 -10.56
N ARG A 75 -10.86 -16.24 -9.97
CA ARG A 75 -11.22 -17.47 -10.68
C ARG A 75 -12.30 -17.25 -11.74
N TYR A 76 -13.32 -16.42 -11.44
CA TYR A 76 -14.39 -16.10 -12.39
C TYR A 76 -13.83 -15.43 -13.66
N ILE A 77 -12.93 -14.45 -13.49
CA ILE A 77 -12.28 -13.75 -14.61
C ILE A 77 -11.47 -14.74 -15.47
N VAL A 78 -10.67 -15.61 -14.83
CA VAL A 78 -9.83 -16.57 -15.57
C VAL A 78 -10.67 -17.60 -16.34
N GLN A 79 -11.75 -18.12 -15.75
CA GLN A 79 -12.64 -19.05 -16.44
C GLN A 79 -13.33 -18.43 -17.65
N LYS A 80 -13.75 -17.15 -17.55
CA LYS A 80 -14.37 -16.42 -18.65
C LYS A 80 -13.37 -16.06 -19.76
N GLN A 81 -12.09 -15.86 -19.43
CA GLN A 81 -11.03 -15.69 -20.43
C GLN A 81 -10.76 -16.99 -21.23
N LEU A 82 -10.88 -18.16 -20.58
CA LEU A 82 -10.63 -19.48 -21.18
C LEU A 82 -11.83 -20.04 -21.96
N ILE A 83 -13.05 -19.53 -21.71
CA ILE A 83 -14.27 -19.89 -22.45
C ILE A 83 -14.78 -18.60 -23.13
N PRO A 84 -14.26 -18.27 -24.34
CA PRO A 84 -14.49 -16.98 -24.99
C PRO A 84 -15.97 -16.61 -25.22
N ASP A 85 -16.88 -17.58 -25.23
CA ASP A 85 -18.25 -17.40 -25.77
C ASP A 85 -19.38 -17.59 -24.74
N ILE A 86 -19.33 -16.93 -23.58
CA ILE A 86 -20.53 -16.81 -22.73
C ILE A 86 -20.65 -15.42 -22.08
N PRO A 87 -21.66 -14.60 -22.43
CA PRO A 87 -21.86 -13.27 -21.87
C PRO A 87 -21.98 -13.32 -20.34
N ALA A 88 -21.54 -12.26 -19.68
CA ALA A 88 -21.68 -12.08 -18.25
C ALA A 88 -22.92 -11.24 -17.90
N VAL A 89 -24.06 -11.52 -18.54
CA VAL A 89 -25.46 -11.32 -18.08
C VAL A 89 -26.33 -12.27 -18.89
#